data_AF-A0A7Y3DMY2-F1
#
_entry.id   AF-A0A7Y3DMY2-F1
#
_cell.length_a   1.000
_cell.length_b   1.000
_cell.length_c   1.000
_cell.angle_alpha   90.00
_cell.angle_beta   90.00
_cell.angle_gamma   90.00
#
_symmetry.space_group_name_H-M   'P 1'
#
loop_
_entity.id
_entity.type
_entity.pdbx_description
1 polymer ?
#
loop_
_entity_poly.entity_id
_entity_poly.type
_entity_poly.pdbx_seq_one_letter_code
_entity_poly.pdbx_strand_id
1 'polypeptide(L)'
;RPDIVVLQHAPARKEYDGFPGYRIQPLAQQIEAIELLSGKSVVAVTINHENMSDEQIPLMCDAIEQAIGVPTFDVLRDGPEELVNVLKSYLDDRQGQRRWSHDTHAQKR
;
A
#
# COMPACT_ATOMS: atom_id res chain seq x y z
N ARG A 1 15.12 -0.45 -6.96
CA ARG A 1 14.06 0.59 -6.88
C ARG A 1 12.72 -0.14 -6.97
N PRO A 2 11.79 0.06 -6.02
CA PRO A 2 10.49 -0.60 -6.10
C PRO A 2 9.71 -0.10 -7.32
N ASP A 3 8.76 -0.90 -7.78
CA ASP A 3 7.84 -0.54 -8.86
C ASP A 3 6.54 0.02 -8.34
N ILE A 4 6.15 -0.43 -7.14
CA ILE A 4 4.95 -0.09 -6.38
C ILE A 4 5.30 -0.21 -4.90
N VAL A 5 4.50 0.41 -4.04
CA VAL A 5 4.68 0.36 -2.58
C VAL A 5 3.42 -0.19 -1.91
N VAL A 6 3.63 -1.07 -0.92
CA VAL A 6 2.61 -1.44 0.07
C VAL A 6 3.00 -0.76 1.38
N LEU A 7 2.10 0.03 1.95
CA LEU A 7 2.38 0.79 3.18
C LEU A 7 1.75 0.11 4.39
N GLN A 8 2.56 -0.26 5.39
CA GLN A 8 2.06 -0.76 6.67
C GLN A 8 1.75 0.41 7.62
N HIS A 9 0.51 0.50 8.11
CA HIS A 9 0.02 1.51 9.06
C HIS A 9 -0.44 0.88 10.39
N ALA A 10 -0.26 1.54 11.53
CA ALA A 10 -0.71 1.06 12.85
C ALA A 10 -1.76 2.04 13.42
N PRO A 11 -3.06 1.85 13.17
CA PRO A 11 -4.09 2.87 13.41
C PRO A 11 -4.24 3.29 14.88
N ALA A 12 -4.05 2.36 15.82
CA ALA A 12 -4.16 2.64 17.25
C ALA A 12 -2.91 3.33 17.83
N ARG A 13 -1.83 3.47 17.04
CA ARG A 13 -0.56 4.01 17.51
C ARG A 13 -0.60 5.54 17.45
N LYS A 14 -0.33 6.18 18.60
CA LYS A 14 -0.39 7.65 18.74
C LYS A 14 0.96 8.32 18.47
N GLU A 15 2.05 7.66 18.83
CA GLU A 15 3.41 8.19 18.77
C GLU A 15 4.37 7.15 18.18
N TYR A 16 5.50 7.62 17.64
CA TYR A 16 6.52 6.71 17.14
C TYR A 16 7.26 6.06 18.31
N ASP A 17 7.50 4.76 18.19
CA ASP A 17 8.29 4.03 19.18
C ASP A 17 9.70 4.63 19.27
N GLY A 18 10.17 4.87 20.49
CA GLY A 18 11.43 5.56 20.76
C GLY A 18 11.41 7.09 20.59
N PHE A 19 10.27 7.72 20.26
CA PHE A 19 10.16 9.19 20.11
C PHE A 19 8.95 9.77 20.89
N PRO A 20 9.03 9.85 22.23
CA PRO A 20 7.93 10.37 23.05
C PRO A 20 7.52 11.79 22.66
N GLY A 21 6.22 12.03 22.54
CA GLY A 21 5.63 13.31 22.12
C GLY A 21 5.65 13.56 20.61
N TYR A 22 6.28 12.69 19.81
CA TYR A 22 6.25 12.79 18.35
C TYR A 22 5.08 11.99 17.78
N ARG A 23 3.99 12.70 17.44
CA ARG A 23 2.76 12.07 16.94
C ARG A 23 2.94 11.43 15.59
N ILE A 24 2.25 10.31 15.37
CA ILE A 24 2.11 9.73 14.05
C ILE A 24 1.41 10.72 13.13
N GLN A 25 2.05 11.01 11.98
CA GLN A 25 1.49 11.89 10.97
C GLN A 25 0.24 11.25 10.35
N PRO A 26 -0.73 12.04 9.84
CA PRO A 26 -1.86 11.50 9.10
C PRO A 26 -1.41 10.57 7.97
N LEU A 27 -2.13 9.45 7.77
CA LEU A 27 -1.75 8.43 6.79
C LEU A 27 -1.57 9.00 5.37
N ALA A 28 -2.45 9.92 4.95
CA ALA A 28 -2.35 10.60 3.66
C ALA A 28 -1.01 11.35 3.49
N GLN A 29 -0.50 11.99 4.54
CA GLN A 29 0.78 12.68 4.51
C GLN A 29 1.96 11.70 4.42
N GLN A 30 1.85 10.53 5.06
CA GLN A 30 2.86 9.48 4.94
C GLN A 30 2.92 8.96 3.50
N ILE A 31 1.76 8.75 2.87
CA ILE A 31 1.65 8.33 1.46
C ILE A 31 2.27 9.38 0.55
N GLU A 32 1.89 10.65 0.69
CA GLU A 32 2.45 11.76 -0.10
C GLU A 32 3.98 11.79 -0.03
N ALA A 33 4.54 11.68 1.19
CA ALA A 33 5.99 11.65 1.38
C ALA A 33 6.66 10.45 0.68
N ILE A 34 6.06 9.26 0.76
CA ILE A 34 6.56 8.06 0.09
C ILE A 34 6.54 8.23 -1.43
N GLU A 35 5.44 8.71 -1.99
CA GLU A 35 5.29 8.87 -3.43
C GLU A 35 6.23 9.95 -3.97
N LEU A 36 6.36 11.07 -3.26
CA LEU A 36 7.28 12.15 -3.61
C LEU A 36 8.74 11.70 -3.63
N LEU A 37 9.18 10.96 -2.60
CA LEU A 37 10.57 10.54 -2.47
C LEU A 37 10.93 9.37 -3.38
N SER A 38 10.00 8.43 -3.60
CA SER A 38 10.27 7.23 -4.41
C SER A 38 9.94 7.40 -5.90
N GLY A 39 9.02 8.32 -6.21
CA GLY A 39 8.37 8.43 -7.51
C GLY A 39 7.55 7.19 -7.87
N LYS A 40 6.99 6.50 -6.87
CA LYS A 40 6.24 5.25 -7.00
C LYS A 40 4.96 5.32 -6.17
N SER A 41 3.88 4.78 -6.74
CA SER A 41 2.58 4.82 -6.11
C SER A 41 2.47 3.84 -4.94
N VAL A 42 1.75 4.25 -3.90
CA VAL A 42 1.23 3.35 -2.88
C VAL A 42 -0.02 2.68 -3.45
N VAL A 43 -0.01 1.36 -3.57
CA VAL A 43 -1.10 0.61 -4.23
C VAL A 43 -1.98 -0.17 -3.27
N ALA A 44 -1.54 -0.31 -2.01
CA ALA A 44 -2.28 -0.95 -0.94
C ALA A 44 -1.76 -0.48 0.41
N VAL A 45 -2.63 -0.53 1.41
CA VAL A 45 -2.26 -0.34 2.83
C VAL A 45 -2.42 -1.68 3.54
N THR A 46 -1.50 -2.00 4.44
CA THR A 46 -1.71 -3.07 5.43
C THR A 46 -1.79 -2.46 6.81
N ILE A 47 -2.58 -3.05 7.71
CA ILE A 47 -2.65 -2.59 9.10
C ILE A 47 -1.91 -3.52 10.05
N ASN A 48 -1.34 -2.94 11.10
CA ASN A 48 -1.05 -3.65 12.36
C ASN A 48 -2.21 -3.31 13.32
N HIS A 49 -2.99 -4.33 13.70
CA HIS A 49 -4.18 -4.21 14.55
C HIS A 49 -3.92 -4.21 16.06
N GLU A 50 -2.66 -4.11 16.52
CA GLU A 50 -2.37 -4.03 17.95
C GLU A 50 -3.24 -2.96 18.65
N ASN A 51 -3.83 -3.34 19.78
CA ASN A 51 -4.74 -2.50 20.57
C ASN A 51 -6.09 -2.18 19.89
N MET A 52 -6.50 -2.95 18.90
CA MET A 52 -7.85 -2.94 18.35
C MET A 52 -8.59 -4.24 18.71
N SER A 53 -9.91 -4.18 18.83
CA SER A 53 -10.75 -5.38 18.94
C SER A 53 -11.06 -5.96 17.56
N ASP A 54 -11.43 -7.24 17.52
CA ASP A 54 -11.73 -7.94 16.26
C ASP A 54 -12.87 -7.28 15.47
N GLU A 55 -13.81 -6.62 16.16
CA GLU A 55 -14.90 -5.88 15.54
C GLU A 55 -14.45 -4.53 14.96
N GLN A 56 -13.39 -3.94 15.49
CA GLN A 56 -12.85 -2.66 15.02
C GLN A 56 -12.00 -2.82 13.76
N ILE A 57 -11.34 -3.97 13.59
CA ILE A 57 -10.44 -4.25 12.47
C ILE A 57 -11.11 -4.03 11.10
N PRO A 58 -12.24 -4.70 10.77
CA PRO A 58 -12.86 -4.52 9.46
C PRO A 58 -13.34 -3.08 9.24
N LEU A 59 -13.91 -2.44 10.28
CA LEU A 59 -14.37 -1.05 10.21
C LEU A 59 -13.21 -0.08 9.93
N MET A 60 -12.03 -0.36 10.48
CA MET A 60 -10.83 0.45 10.25
C MET A 60 -10.26 0.24 8.86
N CYS A 61 -10.20 -1.00 8.37
CA CYS A 61 -9.81 -1.28 6.99
C CYS A 61 -10.72 -0.53 6.00
N ASP A 62 -12.03 -0.64 6.18
CA ASP A 62 -13.02 0.07 5.36
C ASP A 62 -12.84 1.59 5.44
N ALA A 63 -12.67 2.14 6.64
CA ALA A 63 -12.48 3.58 6.82
C ALA A 63 -11.20 4.10 6.14
N ILE A 64 -10.09 3.37 6.23
CA ILE A 64 -8.84 3.71 5.55
C ILE A 64 -9.01 3.61 4.04
N GLU A 65 -9.61 2.53 3.54
CA GLU A 65 -9.84 2.34 2.11
C GLU A 65 -10.71 3.46 1.52
N GLN A 66 -11.79 3.85 2.20
CA GLN A 66 -12.63 4.98 1.78
C GLN A 66 -11.89 6.32 1.83
N ALA A 67 -11.03 6.54 2.84
CA ALA A 67 -10.31 7.80 3.00
C ALA A 67 -9.14 7.97 2.03
N ILE A 68 -8.45 6.86 1.70
CA ILE A 68 -7.21 6.86 0.91
C ILE A 68 -7.46 6.45 -0.55
N GLY A 69 -8.47 5.64 -0.82
CA GLY A 69 -8.81 5.16 -2.16
C GLY A 69 -7.95 3.99 -2.65
N VAL A 70 -7.25 3.29 -1.75
CA VAL A 70 -6.49 2.07 -2.06
C VAL A 70 -6.91 0.94 -1.12
N PRO A 71 -6.89 -0.32 -1.59
CA PRO A 71 -7.34 -1.45 -0.78
C PRO A 71 -6.52 -1.59 0.50
N THR A 72 -7.21 -1.91 1.60
CA THR A 72 -6.60 -2.01 2.94
C THR A 72 -6.80 -3.39 3.54
N PHE A 73 -5.72 -3.98 4.05
CA PHE A 73 -5.72 -5.37 4.50
C PHE A 73 -5.17 -5.52 5.92
N ASP A 74 -5.75 -6.44 6.69
CA ASP A 74 -5.09 -7.02 7.85
C ASP A 74 -4.53 -8.40 7.49
N VAL A 75 -3.26 -8.42 7.09
CA VAL A 75 -2.62 -9.65 6.59
C VAL A 75 -2.42 -10.69 7.70
N LEU A 76 -2.25 -10.27 8.97
CA LEU A 76 -2.04 -11.20 10.08
C LEU A 76 -3.35 -11.89 10.48
N ARG A 77 -4.48 -11.21 10.33
CA ARG A 77 -5.80 -11.76 10.62
C ARG A 77 -6.38 -12.55 9.45
N ASP A 78 -6.39 -11.95 8.26
CA ASP A 78 -7.19 -12.43 7.13
C ASP A 78 -6.35 -13.20 6.07
N GLY A 79 -5.02 -13.21 6.23
CA GLY A 79 -4.10 -13.82 5.28
C GLY A 79 -3.66 -12.87 4.16
N PRO A 80 -2.61 -13.24 3.39
CA PRO A 80 -2.04 -12.37 2.36
C PRO A 80 -2.72 -12.49 0.99
N GLU A 81 -3.66 -13.42 0.79
CA GLU A 81 -4.15 -13.84 -0.53
C GLU A 81 -4.69 -12.67 -1.36
N GLU A 82 -5.56 -11.85 -0.79
CA GLU A 82 -6.16 -10.71 -1.49
C GLU A 82 -5.14 -9.60 -1.81
N LEU A 83 -4.21 -9.33 -0.89
CA LEU A 83 -3.09 -8.42 -1.16
C LEU A 83 -2.25 -8.94 -2.32
N VAL A 84 -1.92 -10.22 -2.34
CA VAL A 84 -1.15 -10.84 -3.44
C VAL A 84 -1.91 -10.75 -4.76
N ASN A 85 -3.23 -10.91 -4.76
CA ASN A 85 -4.05 -10.73 -5.97
C ASN A 85 -3.99 -9.30 -6.50
N VAL A 86 -4.05 -8.29 -5.63
CA VAL A 86 -3.82 -6.89 -5.99
C VAL A 86 -2.42 -6.71 -6.60
N LEU A 87 -1.38 -7.26 -5.98
CA LEU A 87 -0.01 -7.09 -6.49
C LEU A 87 0.23 -7.78 -7.84
N LYS A 88 -0.45 -8.90 -8.12
CA LYS A 88 -0.33 -9.61 -9.41
C LYS A 88 -0.79 -8.75 -10.59
N SER A 89 -1.84 -7.93 -10.44
CA SER A 89 -2.31 -7.06 -11.55
C SER A 89 -1.21 -6.09 -12.02
N TYR A 90 -0.44 -5.54 -11.09
CA TYR A 90 0.70 -4.66 -11.38
C TYR A 90 1.90 -5.40 -11.98
N LEU A 91 2.04 -6.71 -11.75
CA LEU A 91 3.09 -7.53 -12.37
C LEU A 91 2.73 -7.88 -13.82
N ASP A 92 1.46 -8.18 -14.08
CA ASP A 92 0.95 -8.57 -15.40
C ASP A 92 0.88 -7.37 -16.36
N ASP A 93 0.44 -6.21 -15.87
CA ASP A 93 0.44 -4.95 -16.64
C ASP A 93 1.84 -4.60 -17.16
N ARG A 94 2.88 -4.91 -16.39
CA ARG A 94 4.28 -4.72 -16.81
C ARG A 94 4.75 -5.71 -17.86
N GLN A 95 4.20 -6.92 -17.92
CA GLN A 95 4.49 -7.83 -19.01
C GLN A 95 3.88 -7.33 -20.32
N GLY A 96 2.67 -6.76 -20.25
CA GLY A 96 2.02 -6.11 -21.40
C GLY A 96 2.78 -4.89 -21.92
N GLN A 97 3.18 -3.96 -21.04
CA GLN A 97 3.93 -2.76 -21.41
C GLN A 97 5.35 -3.05 -21.94
N ARG A 98 6.04 -4.06 -21.37
CA ARG A 98 7.36 -4.48 -21.88
C ARG A 98 7.26 -5.17 -23.24
N ARG A 99 6.28 -6.05 -23.47
CA ARG A 99 6.06 -6.69 -24.78
C ARG A 99 5.82 -5.66 -25.89
N TRP A 100 4.96 -4.67 -25.64
CA TRP A 100 4.70 -3.60 -26.60
C TRP A 100 5.96 -2.78 -26.94
N SER A 101 6.77 -2.47 -25.93
CA SER A 101 8.01 -1.70 -26.10
C SER A 101 9.05 -2.43 -26.96
N HIS A 102 9.11 -3.77 -26.90
CA HIS A 102 9.98 -4.58 -27.74
C HIS A 102 9.48 -4.70 -29.19
N ASP A 103 8.17 -4.90 -29.39
CA ASP A 103 7.60 -5.10 -30.72
C ASP A 103 7.60 -3.80 -31.56
N THR A 104 7.50 -2.63 -30.92
CA THR A 104 7.49 -1.34 -31.64
C THR A 104 8.87 -0.94 -32.20
N HIS A 105 9.97 -1.58 -31.75
CA HIS A 105 11.33 -1.31 -32.24
C HIS A 105 11.78 -2.28 -33.36
N ALA A 106 11.01 -3.32 -33.66
CA ALA A 106 11.33 -4.27 -34.73
C ALA A 106 10.91 -3.80 -36.13
N GLN A 107 10.16 -2.70 -36.25
CA GLN A 107 9.60 -2.22 -37.53
C GLN A 107 10.27 -0.96 -38.12
N LYS A 108 11.49 -0.61 -37.69
CA LYS A 108 12.26 0.54 -38.20
C LYS A 108 13.67 0.22 -38.72
N ARG A 109 13.86 -0.96 -39.33
CA ARG A 109 15.06 -1.23 -40.14
C ARG A 109 14.67 -1.73 -41.51
#